data_AF-A0A7C7EEX6-F1
#
_entry.id   AF-A0A7C7EEX6-F1
#
_cell.length_a   1.000
_cell.length_b   1.000
_cell.length_c   1.000
_cell.angle_alpha   90.00
_cell.angle_beta   90.00
_cell.angle_gamma   90.00
#
_symmetry.space_group_name_H-M   'P 1'
#
loop_
_entity.id
_entity.type
_entity.pdbx_description
1 polymer ?
#
loop_
_entity_poly.entity_id
_entity_poly.type
_entity_poly.pdbx_seq_one_letter_code
_entity_poly.pdbx_strand_id
1 'polypeptide(L)' 'IQGSSIELSADAPIREPYIAYVQGGLTYPQVKLAIAIALNNIYKEE' A
#
# COMPACT_ATOMS: atom_id res chain seq x y z
N ILE A 1 2.67 -8.22 -13.96
CA ILE A 1 3.98 -8.08 -14.66
C ILE A 1 5.03 -7.77 -13.60
N GLN A 2 6.16 -8.48 -13.60
CA GLN A 2 7.13 -8.33 -12.51
C GLN A 2 7.68 -6.89 -12.46
N GLY A 3 7.61 -6.27 -11.28
CA GLY A 3 8.10 -4.89 -11.07
C GLY A 3 7.22 -3.80 -11.69
N SER A 4 5.98 -4.10 -12.06
CA SER A 4 5.06 -3.11 -12.63
C SER A 4 4.60 -2.09 -11.59
N SER A 5 4.95 -0.81 -11.78
CA SER A 5 4.47 0.30 -10.94
C SER A 5 3.03 0.75 -11.26
N ILE A 6 2.41 0.22 -12.32
CA ILE A 6 1.00 0.49 -12.63
C ILE A 6 0.06 -0.48 -11.89
N GLU A 7 0.56 -1.65 -11.48
CA GLU A 7 -0.10 -2.51 -10.51
C GLU A 7 0.08 -1.90 -9.11
N LEU A 8 -0.89 -2.15 -8.22
CA LEU A 8 -0.83 -1.61 -6.87
C LEU A 8 0.42 -2.15 -6.16
N SER A 9 1.24 -1.24 -5.64
CA SER A 9 2.47 -1.55 -4.91
C SER A 9 2.72 -0.53 -3.80
N ALA A 10 3.53 -0.94 -2.82
CA ALA A 10 3.97 -0.07 -1.74
C ALA A 10 5.40 -0.43 -1.35
N ASP A 11 6.21 0.59 -1.09
CA ASP A 11 7.60 0.47 -0.66
C ASP A 11 7.98 1.62 0.29
N ALA A 12 9.00 1.39 1.12
CA ALA A 12 9.41 2.36 2.13
C ALA A 12 10.87 2.14 2.54
N PRO A 13 11.66 3.20 2.78
CA PRO A 13 12.91 3.09 3.50
C PRO A 13 12.66 2.83 4.99
N ILE A 14 13.34 1.84 5.58
CA ILE A 14 13.24 1.52 7.02
C ILE A 14 14.15 2.44 7.83
N ARG A 15 13.80 3.73 7.88
CA ARG A 15 14.47 4.77 8.67
C ARG A 15 13.51 5.91 8.94
N GLU A 16 13.74 6.67 10.01
CA GLU A 16 12.94 7.86 10.29
C GLU A 16 12.91 8.84 9.09
N PRO A 17 11.75 9.44 8.77
CA PRO A 17 10.46 9.37 9.49
C PRO A 17 9.51 8.24 9.01
N TYR A 18 10.05 7.10 8.54
CA TYR A 18 9.31 5.88 8.14
C TYR A 18 8.20 6.11 7.11
N ILE A 19 8.47 6.94 6.09
CA ILE A 19 7.50 7.28 5.05
C ILE A 19 7.32 6.09 4.10
N ALA A 20 6.09 5.63 3.94
CA ALA A 20 5.71 4.67 2.90
C ALA A 20 5.19 5.39 1.65
N TYR A 21 5.61 4.90 0.48
CA TYR A 21 5.11 5.31 -0.82
C TYR A 21 4.16 4.23 -1.32
N VAL A 22 2.91 4.62 -1.59
CA VAL A 22 1.86 3.71 -2.10
C VAL A 22 1.42 4.23 -3.46
N GLN A 23 1.50 3.39 -4.50
CA GLN A 23 1.31 3.78 -5.89
C GLN A 23 0.68 2.68 -6.73
N GLY A 24 0.22 3.06 -7.93
CA GLY A 24 -0.39 2.14 -8.88
C GLY A 24 -1.82 1.75 -8.52
N GLY A 25 -2.38 0.85 -9.32
CA GLY A 25 -3.77 0.41 -9.23
C GLY A 25 -4.43 0.35 -10.60
N LEU A 26 -4.66 -0.87 -11.11
CA LEU A 26 -5.33 -1.06 -12.39
C LEU A 26 -6.81 -0.69 -12.32
N THR A 27 -7.44 -0.86 -11.15
CA THR A 27 -8.85 -0.53 -10.93
C THR A 27 -9.05 0.12 -9.57
N TYR A 28 -9.89 1.15 -9.53
CA TYR A 28 -10.20 1.87 -8.29
C TYR A 28 -10.73 0.97 -7.15
N PRO A 29 -11.67 0.02 -7.40
CA PRO A 29 -12.19 -0.84 -6.34
C PRO A 29 -11.11 -1.69 -5.65
N GLN A 30 -10.15 -2.22 -6.43
CA GLN A 30 -9.02 -2.98 -5.88
C GLN A 30 -8.17 -2.14 -4.94
N VAL A 31 -7.83 -0.90 -5.36
CA VAL A 31 -7.03 0.01 -4.53
C VAL A 31 -7.78 0.34 -3.24
N LYS A 32 -9.07 0.69 -3.33
CA LYS A 32 -9.89 1.02 -2.16
C LYS A 32 -9.94 -0.13 -1.15
N LEU A 33 -10.11 -1.36 -1.62
CA LEU A 33 -10.11 -2.54 -0.78
C LEU A 33 -8.75 -2.77 -0.11
N ALA A 34 -7.66 -2.68 -0.88
CA ALA A 34 -6.32 -2.90 -0.36
C ALA A 34 -5.92 -1.87 0.71
N ILE A 35 -6.26 -0.60 0.52
CA ILE A 35 -6.04 0.45 1.53
C ILE A 35 -6.86 0.18 2.80
N ALA A 36 -8.14 -0.23 2.65
CA ALA A 36 -8.96 -0.57 3.81
C ALA A 36 -8.38 -1.75 4.62
N ILE A 37 -7.85 -2.78 3.94
CA ILE A 37 -7.16 -3.91 4.58
C ILE A 37 -5.89 -3.43 5.29
N ALA A 38 -5.05 -2.63 4.62
CA ALA A 38 -3.80 -2.12 5.19
C ALA A 38 -4.05 -1.28 6.45
N LEU A 39 -5.04 -0.38 6.41
CA LEU A 39 -5.43 0.42 7.58
C LEU A 39 -5.96 -0.47 8.70
N ASN A 40 -6.82 -1.44 8.41
CA ASN A 40 -7.34 -2.36 9.42
C ASN A 40 -6.21 -3.18 10.10
N ASN A 41 -5.14 -3.50 9.39
CA ASN A 41 -4.00 -4.22 9.96
C ASN A 41 -3.12 -3.32 10.86
N ILE A 42 -3.05 -2.01 10.58
CA ILE A 42 -2.27 -1.06 11.36
C ILE A 42 -3.06 -0.57 12.58
N TYR A 43 -4.37 -0.37 12.43
CA TYR A 43 -5.25 0.15 13.49
C TYR A 43 -5.79 -0.92 14.44
N LYS A 44 -5.61 -2.22 14.13
CA LYS A 44 -5.88 -3.28 15.11
C LYS A 44 -4.82 -3.23 16.20
N GLU A 45 -5.16 -2.59 17.31
CA GLU A 45 -4.49 -2.76 18.60
C GLU A 45 -4.72 -4.21 19.06
N GLU A 46 -3.70 -5.04 18.92
CA GLU A 46 -3.38 -6.06 19.93
C GLU A 46 -2.25 -5.53 20.82
#